data_AF-A0AAP2CRC4-F1
#
_entry.id   AF-A0AAP2CRC4-F1
#
_cell.length_a   1.000
_cell.length_b   1.000
_cell.length_c   1.000
_cell.angle_alpha   90.00
_cell.angle_beta   90.00
_cell.angle_gamma   90.00
#
_symmetry.space_group_name_H-M   'P 1'
#
loop_
_entity.id
_entity.type
_entity.pdbx_description
1 polymer ?
#
loop_
_entity_poly.entity_id
_entity_poly.type
_entity_poly.pdbx_seq_one_letter_code
_entity_poly.pdbx_strand_id
1 'polypeptide(L)'
;MIPLARPAAALALALLTACANEPTQVTDIHTGITAGVSARHSVFNNLLVNVTGQAFIAQKGKEVRQGIYVDQVSTATGWSFFHSAYSFGTQLPYERGASNVLSCASLGCTVQEQGAVILTPAQFDKARSTGMELLLQGSGNRVVIQVPAEAFEEAHSQRPG
;
A
#
# COMPACT_ATOMS: atom_id res chain seq x y z
N MET A 1 23.26 -12.84 8.70
CA MET A 1 21.94 -12.21 8.92
C MET A 1 21.74 -11.21 7.80
N ILE A 2 20.90 -11.54 6.81
CA ILE A 2 20.57 -10.62 5.71
C ILE A 2 19.45 -9.72 6.25
N PRO A 3 19.64 -8.40 6.34
CA PRO A 3 18.58 -7.50 6.80
C PRO A 3 17.34 -7.63 5.90
N LEU A 4 16.19 -7.02 6.24
CA LEU A 4 15.19 -6.59 5.25
C LEU A 4 15.78 -5.55 4.24
N ALA A 5 17.01 -5.75 3.79
CA ALA A 5 17.72 -4.95 2.82
C ALA A 5 17.27 -5.34 1.41
N ARG A 6 15.97 -5.12 1.15
CA ARG A 6 15.47 -4.59 -0.11
C ARG A 6 13.98 -4.23 0.07
N PRO A 7 13.59 -2.96 -0.16
CA PRO A 7 12.20 -2.50 -0.04
C PRO A 7 11.22 -3.22 -0.98
N ALA A 8 11.74 -3.95 -1.97
CA ALA A 8 10.95 -4.71 -2.93
C ALA A 8 10.26 -5.97 -2.35
N ALA A 9 10.77 -6.56 -1.27
CA ALA A 9 10.30 -7.89 -0.84
C ALA A 9 8.98 -7.83 -0.06
N ALA A 10 8.79 -6.87 0.85
CA ALA A 10 7.51 -6.67 1.52
C ALA A 10 6.42 -6.22 0.52
N LEU A 11 6.81 -5.42 -0.46
CA LEU A 11 5.95 -5.02 -1.56
C LEU A 11 5.58 -6.21 -2.46
N ALA A 12 6.51 -7.13 -2.73
CA ALA A 12 6.24 -8.33 -3.54
C ALA A 12 5.19 -9.27 -2.90
N LEU A 13 5.08 -9.31 -1.57
CA LEU A 13 4.00 -10.06 -0.92
C LEU A 13 2.65 -9.36 -1.02
N ALA A 14 2.61 -8.03 -0.95
CA ALA A 14 1.38 -7.26 -1.22
C ALA A 14 0.92 -7.41 -2.68
N LEU A 15 1.82 -7.77 -3.61
CA LEU A 15 1.49 -8.06 -5.00
C LEU A 15 0.87 -9.44 -5.19
N LEU A 16 1.27 -10.45 -4.40
CA LEU A 16 0.68 -11.79 -4.44
C LEU A 16 -0.78 -11.81 -3.95
N THR A 17 -1.19 -10.79 -3.20
CA THR A 17 -2.55 -10.61 -2.67
C THR A 17 -3.37 -9.62 -3.48
N ALA A 18 -2.88 -9.17 -4.64
CA ALA A 18 -3.61 -8.24 -5.49
C ALA A 18 -5.01 -8.76 -5.92
N CYS A 19 -5.24 -10.08 -5.87
CA CYS A 19 -6.56 -10.68 -6.14
C CYS A 19 -7.36 -11.06 -4.89
N ALA A 20 -6.80 -10.93 -3.69
CA ALA A 20 -7.48 -11.27 -2.45
C ALA A 20 -8.36 -10.09 -2.01
N ASN A 21 -9.68 -10.29 -2.07
CA ASN A 21 -10.66 -9.32 -1.56
C ASN A 21 -10.97 -9.56 -0.08
N GLU A 22 -10.33 -10.53 0.55
CA GLU A 22 -10.51 -10.91 1.94
C GLU A 22 -9.18 -10.81 2.68
N PRO A 23 -9.20 -10.50 4.00
CA PRO A 23 -8.00 -10.52 4.82
C PRO A 23 -7.33 -11.89 4.78
N THR A 24 -6.01 -11.91 4.64
CA THR A 24 -5.28 -13.16 4.54
C THR A 24 -3.85 -13.05 5.04
N GLN A 25 -3.24 -14.20 5.29
CA GLN A 25 -1.82 -14.31 5.59
C GLN A 25 -1.09 -14.92 4.39
N VAL A 26 0.01 -14.30 3.98
CA VAL A 26 0.84 -14.77 2.86
C VAL A 26 2.26 -14.99 3.32
N THR A 27 2.81 -16.14 2.95
CA THR A 27 4.21 -16.50 3.20
C THR A 27 4.92 -16.64 1.87
N ASP A 28 5.98 -15.88 1.69
CA ASP A 28 6.90 -16.04 0.56
C ASP A 28 8.03 -16.99 0.96
N ILE A 29 8.01 -18.20 0.39
CA ILE A 29 9.00 -19.25 0.64
C ILE A 29 10.41 -18.88 0.18
N HIS A 30 10.55 -17.95 -0.78
CA HIS A 30 11.84 -17.55 -1.34
C HIS A 30 12.50 -16.46 -0.51
N THR A 31 11.72 -15.57 0.11
CA THR A 31 12.26 -14.49 0.95
C THR A 31 12.18 -14.78 2.44
N GLY A 32 11.38 -15.76 2.85
CA GLY A 32 11.10 -16.10 4.24
C GLY A 32 10.27 -15.03 4.97
N ILE A 33 9.57 -14.17 4.23
CA ILE A 33 8.69 -13.14 4.77
C ILE A 33 7.30 -13.74 4.92
N THR A 34 6.67 -13.49 6.07
CA THR A 34 5.23 -13.74 6.27
C THR A 34 4.54 -12.41 6.49
N ALA A 35 3.40 -12.17 5.85
CA ALA A 35 2.65 -10.94 5.99
C ALA A 35 1.17 -11.21 6.22
N GLY A 36 0.59 -10.58 7.24
CA GLY A 36 -0.85 -10.42 7.36
C GLY A 36 -1.28 -9.20 6.55
N VAL A 37 -2.28 -9.35 5.69
CA VAL A 37 -2.83 -8.26 4.86
C VAL A 37 -4.34 -8.14 5.07
N SER A 38 -4.84 -6.92 4.96
CA SER A 38 -6.26 -6.62 4.99
C SER A 38 -6.95 -6.98 3.68
N ALA A 39 -8.28 -6.86 3.63
CA ALA A 39 -9.00 -6.79 2.36
C ALA A 39 -8.57 -5.55 1.56
N ARG A 40 -8.89 -5.52 0.26
CA ARG A 40 -8.72 -4.33 -0.59
C ARG A 40 -9.86 -3.35 -0.34
N HIS A 41 -9.52 -2.16 0.12
CA HIS A 41 -10.47 -1.07 0.34
C HIS A 41 -10.35 -0.02 -0.76
N SER A 42 -11.46 0.47 -1.32
CA SER A 42 -11.43 1.66 -2.17
C SER A 42 -11.28 2.88 -1.28
N VAL A 43 -10.11 3.52 -1.34
CA VAL A 43 -9.72 4.61 -0.42
C VAL A 43 -9.75 5.98 -1.11
N PHE A 44 -9.89 5.98 -2.44
CA PHE A 44 -10.23 7.13 -3.26
C PHE A 44 -10.78 6.66 -4.61
N ASN A 45 -11.81 7.34 -5.11
CA ASN A 45 -12.38 7.04 -6.42
C ASN A 45 -12.94 8.31 -7.05
N ASN A 46 -12.54 8.58 -8.28
CA ASN A 46 -13.20 9.54 -9.15
C ASN A 46 -13.29 8.96 -10.58
N LEU A 47 -13.81 9.75 -11.52
CA LEU A 47 -14.05 9.31 -12.90
C LEU A 47 -12.81 8.71 -13.59
N LEU A 48 -11.61 9.19 -13.28
CA LEU A 48 -10.38 8.86 -14.00
C LEU A 48 -9.32 8.18 -13.13
N VAL A 49 -9.50 8.15 -11.81
CA VAL A 49 -8.51 7.68 -10.86
C VAL A 49 -9.21 6.86 -9.79
N ASN A 50 -8.79 5.61 -9.66
CA ASN A 50 -9.16 4.74 -8.57
C ASN A 50 -7.91 4.42 -7.74
N VAL A 51 -7.99 4.58 -6.42
CA VAL A 51 -6.95 4.13 -5.50
C VAL A 51 -7.56 3.13 -4.55
N THR A 52 -6.89 1.99 -4.43
CA THR A 52 -7.16 0.98 -3.42
C THR A 52 -6.04 0.96 -2.38
N GLY A 53 -6.42 0.70 -1.14
CA GLY A 53 -5.52 0.58 0.00
C GLY A 53 -5.66 -0.77 0.68
N GLN A 54 -4.55 -1.33 1.14
CA GLN A 54 -4.49 -2.50 2.00
C GLN A 54 -3.54 -2.21 3.16
N ALA A 55 -3.94 -2.48 4.40
CA ALA A 55 -3.01 -2.47 5.50
C ALA A 55 -2.22 -3.79 5.51
N PHE A 56 -0.99 -3.76 6.01
CA PHE A 56 -0.17 -4.97 6.14
C PHE A 56 0.69 -4.95 7.41
N ILE A 57 1.00 -6.15 7.93
CA ILE A 57 2.06 -6.41 8.91
C ILE A 57 2.91 -7.57 8.39
N ALA A 58 4.12 -7.27 7.94
CA ALA A 58 5.11 -8.20 7.42
C ALA A 58 6.20 -8.48 8.46
N GLN A 59 6.61 -9.75 8.57
CA GLN A 59 7.63 -10.22 9.49
C GLN A 59 8.68 -11.06 8.76
N LYS A 60 9.95 -10.88 9.11
CA LYS A 60 11.07 -11.74 8.72
C LYS A 60 12.00 -11.95 9.91
N GLY A 61 11.99 -13.15 10.46
CA GLY A 61 12.67 -13.41 11.73
C GLY A 61 12.13 -12.48 12.82
N LYS A 62 12.96 -11.57 13.33
CA LYS A 62 12.57 -10.59 14.37
C LYS A 62 12.18 -9.21 13.83
N GLU A 63 12.37 -8.98 12.53
CA GLU A 63 12.08 -7.68 11.91
C GLU A 63 10.59 -7.64 11.53
N VAL A 64 9.89 -6.60 11.99
CA VAL A 64 8.49 -6.33 11.66
C VAL A 64 8.40 -5.02 10.89
N ARG A 65 7.69 -5.03 9.77
CA ARG A 65 7.31 -3.85 9.00
C ARG A 65 5.80 -3.83 8.83
N GLN A 66 5.23 -2.65 8.89
CA GLN A 66 3.80 -2.49 8.76
C GLN A 66 3.48 -1.16 8.09
N GLY A 67 2.31 -1.09 7.49
CA GLY A 67 1.97 0.07 6.71
C GLY A 67 0.73 -0.13 5.86
N ILE A 68 0.65 0.69 4.82
CA ILE A 68 -0.45 0.71 3.87
C ILE A 68 0.15 0.52 2.50
N TYR A 69 -0.22 -0.56 1.82
CA TYR A 69 0.01 -0.73 0.40
C TYR A 69 -1.07 0.03 -0.38
N VAL A 70 -0.66 0.78 -1.40
CA VAL A 70 -1.53 1.55 -2.27
C VAL A 70 -1.36 1.10 -3.71
N ASP A 71 -2.48 0.94 -4.41
CA ASP A 71 -2.53 0.59 -5.82
C ASP A 71 -3.51 1.52 -6.52
N GLN A 72 -2.96 2.38 -7.36
CA GLN A 72 -3.70 3.36 -8.15
C GLN A 72 -3.82 2.87 -9.58
N VAL A 73 -5.02 2.94 -10.13
CA VAL A 73 -5.27 2.88 -11.57
C VAL A 73 -5.76 4.25 -12.04
N SER A 74 -5.06 4.84 -13.01
CA SER A 74 -5.41 6.13 -13.61
C SER A 74 -5.62 6.00 -15.11
N THR A 75 -6.75 6.48 -15.61
CA THR A 75 -7.04 6.68 -17.04
C THR A 75 -6.89 8.15 -17.45
N ALA A 76 -6.47 9.02 -16.52
CA ALA A 76 -6.21 10.43 -16.80
C ALA A 76 -4.97 10.62 -17.69
N THR A 77 -4.88 11.77 -18.35
CA THR A 77 -3.69 12.20 -19.07
C THR A 77 -2.55 12.53 -18.10
N GLY A 78 -1.80 11.51 -17.71
CA GLY A 78 -0.61 11.68 -16.88
C GLY A 78 -0.46 10.61 -15.80
N TRP A 79 0.79 10.41 -15.41
CA TRP A 79 1.18 9.53 -14.32
C TRP A 79 1.23 10.35 -13.03
N SER A 80 0.77 9.80 -11.92
CA SER A 80 0.87 10.54 -10.65
C SER A 80 2.30 10.49 -10.11
N PHE A 81 3.02 9.38 -10.32
CA PHE A 81 4.38 9.12 -9.86
C PHE A 81 4.56 9.47 -8.37
N PHE A 82 3.68 8.95 -7.53
CA PHE A 82 3.77 9.19 -6.09
C PHE A 82 5.17 8.85 -5.56
N HIS A 83 5.69 9.76 -4.74
CA HIS A 83 7.01 9.66 -4.13
C HIS A 83 7.04 10.17 -2.69
N SER A 84 5.91 10.64 -2.18
CA SER A 84 5.78 11.16 -0.82
C SER A 84 4.37 10.91 -0.29
N ALA A 85 4.29 10.63 1.00
CA ALA A 85 3.04 10.51 1.74
C ALA A 85 3.10 11.39 2.98
N TYR A 86 1.97 12.00 3.34
CA TYR A 86 1.84 12.84 4.53
C TYR A 86 0.59 12.47 5.30
N SER A 87 0.64 12.53 6.63
CA SER A 87 -0.54 12.48 7.50
C SER A 87 -0.47 13.64 8.47
N PHE A 88 -1.50 14.50 8.49
CA PHE A 88 -1.58 15.71 9.33
C PHE A 88 -0.28 16.55 9.31
N GLY A 89 0.27 16.79 8.11
CA GLY A 89 1.50 17.57 7.91
C GLY A 89 2.81 16.84 8.22
N THR A 90 2.76 15.63 8.75
CA THR A 90 3.95 14.81 9.00
C THR A 90 4.26 13.94 7.79
N GLN A 91 5.47 14.04 7.24
CA GLN A 91 5.90 13.17 6.14
C GLN A 91 6.15 11.74 6.65
N LEU A 92 5.57 10.77 5.96
CA LEU A 92 5.74 9.35 6.22
C LEU A 92 6.68 8.74 5.17
N PRO A 93 7.46 7.71 5.53
CA PRO A 93 8.26 6.98 4.55
C PRO A 93 7.36 6.37 3.47
N TYR A 94 7.68 6.65 2.21
CA TYR A 94 6.99 6.11 1.05
C TYR A 94 7.96 5.28 0.22
N GLU A 95 7.63 4.00 0.02
CA GLU A 95 8.37 3.08 -0.84
C GLU A 95 7.63 2.95 -2.17
N ARG A 96 8.29 3.35 -3.27
CA ARG A 96 7.71 3.22 -4.61
C ARG A 96 7.72 1.76 -5.05
N GLY A 97 6.59 1.33 -5.63
CA GLY A 97 6.41 0.02 -6.22
C GLY A 97 6.52 -0.02 -7.73
N ALA A 98 5.84 -1.00 -8.33
CA ALA A 98 5.78 -1.12 -9.78
C ALA A 98 4.95 0.02 -10.37
N SER A 99 5.24 0.33 -11.62
CA SER A 99 4.43 1.25 -12.42
C SER A 99 4.30 0.67 -13.82
N ASN A 100 3.07 0.36 -14.22
CA ASN A 100 2.77 -0.39 -15.42
C ASN A 100 1.84 0.43 -16.32
N VAL A 101 2.07 0.37 -17.63
CA VAL A 101 1.08 0.80 -18.62
C VAL A 101 0.17 -0.39 -18.90
N LEU A 102 -1.11 -0.26 -18.55
CA LEU A 102 -2.08 -1.34 -18.75
C LEU A 102 -2.59 -1.36 -20.20
N SER A 103 -2.93 -0.19 -20.73
CA SER A 103 -3.40 -0.05 -22.11
C SER A 103 -3.17 1.38 -22.61
N CYS A 104 -3.11 1.57 -23.92
CA CYS A 104 -3.10 2.89 -24.55
C CYS A 104 -4.14 2.95 -25.66
N ALA A 105 -4.85 4.07 -25.73
CA ALA A 105 -5.78 4.42 -26.79
C ALA A 105 -5.40 5.77 -27.39
N SER A 106 -6.10 6.21 -28.43
CA SER A 106 -5.83 7.48 -29.13
C SER A 106 -5.89 8.72 -28.23
N LEU A 107 -6.52 8.62 -27.05
CA LEU A 107 -6.70 9.73 -26.10
C LEU A 107 -5.83 9.65 -24.83
N GLY A 108 -5.03 8.59 -24.65
CA GLY A 108 -4.18 8.44 -23.47
C GLY A 108 -3.90 6.98 -23.10
N CYS A 109 -3.13 6.78 -22.03
CA CYS A 109 -2.82 5.46 -21.49
C CYS A 109 -3.44 5.27 -20.11
N THR A 110 -3.96 4.08 -19.86
CA THR A 110 -4.28 3.60 -18.53
C THR A 110 -2.99 3.17 -17.86
N VAL A 111 -2.69 3.74 -16.70
CA VAL A 111 -1.50 3.45 -15.91
C VAL A 111 -1.89 2.89 -14.55
N GLN A 112 -1.10 1.93 -14.08
CA GLN A 112 -1.17 1.39 -12.73
C GLN A 112 0.09 1.78 -11.97
N GLU A 113 -0.05 2.35 -10.78
CA GLU A 113 1.05 2.75 -9.93
C GLU A 113 0.87 2.18 -8.52
N GLN A 114 1.92 1.57 -8.00
CA GLN A 114 1.90 0.90 -6.71
C GLN A 114 2.93 1.52 -5.76
N GLY A 115 2.68 1.39 -4.46
CA GLY A 115 3.64 1.79 -3.44
C GLY A 115 3.19 1.41 -2.04
N ALA A 116 4.00 1.75 -1.05
CA ALA A 116 3.70 1.50 0.34
C ALA A 116 4.05 2.71 1.22
N VAL A 117 3.14 3.08 2.12
CA VAL A 117 3.39 4.01 3.21
C VAL A 117 3.79 3.19 4.44
N ILE A 118 5.01 3.38 4.94
CA ILE A 118 5.51 2.61 6.09
C ILE A 118 5.16 3.36 7.38
N LEU A 119 4.61 2.62 8.35
CA LEU A 119 4.15 3.16 9.62
C LEU A 119 4.96 2.60 10.78
N THR A 120 5.09 3.40 11.84
CA THR A 120 5.60 2.92 13.13
C THR A 120 4.55 2.04 13.84
N PRO A 121 4.96 1.23 14.85
CA PRO A 121 4.06 0.56 15.81
C PRO A 121 2.92 1.45 16.28
N ALA A 122 3.25 2.58 16.90
CA ALA A 122 2.26 3.50 17.45
C ALA A 122 1.32 4.13 16.40
N GLN A 123 1.82 4.43 15.19
CA GLN A 123 0.99 4.97 14.11
C GLN A 123 -0.03 3.96 13.62
N PHE A 124 0.37 2.70 13.45
CA PHE A 124 -0.52 1.63 13.02
C PHE A 124 -1.55 1.30 14.10
N ASP A 125 -1.13 1.20 15.37
CA ASP A 125 -2.03 0.94 16.50
C ASP A 125 -3.04 2.08 16.71
N LYS A 126 -2.67 3.33 16.41
CA LYS A 126 -3.63 4.43 16.37
C LYS A 126 -4.62 4.29 15.20
N ALA A 127 -4.10 3.96 14.01
CA ALA A 127 -4.92 3.83 12.80
C ALA A 127 -5.94 2.69 12.90
N ARG A 128 -5.64 1.65 13.68
CA ARG A 128 -6.58 0.60 14.09
C ARG A 128 -7.87 1.10 14.74
N SER A 129 -7.81 2.20 15.49
CA SER A 129 -9.00 2.76 16.15
C SER A 129 -9.69 3.84 15.33
N THR A 130 -8.96 4.59 14.50
CA THR A 130 -9.48 5.81 13.86
C THR A 130 -9.43 5.80 12.34
N GLY A 131 -8.86 4.78 11.72
CA GLY A 131 -8.39 4.85 10.33
C GLY A 131 -7.25 5.85 10.17
N MET A 132 -6.90 6.13 8.92
CA MET A 132 -5.84 7.08 8.59
C MET A 132 -6.14 7.83 7.31
N GLU A 133 -6.09 9.16 7.38
CA GLU A 133 -6.03 10.04 6.22
C GLU A 133 -4.58 10.19 5.76
N LEU A 134 -4.36 10.09 4.45
CA LEU A 134 -3.06 10.28 3.82
C LEU A 134 -3.16 11.20 2.60
N LEU A 135 -2.29 12.19 2.53
CA LEU A 135 -1.98 12.88 1.29
C LEU A 135 -0.86 12.13 0.56
N LEU A 136 -1.19 11.52 -0.57
CA LEU A 136 -0.22 11.00 -1.53
C LEU A 136 0.14 12.10 -2.51
N GLN A 137 1.44 12.37 -2.64
CA GLN A 137 1.96 13.42 -3.52
C GLN A 137 3.03 12.84 -4.45
N GLY A 138 2.84 13.11 -5.74
CA GLY A 138 3.77 12.80 -6.81
C GLY A 138 3.98 14.00 -7.73
N SER A 139 4.65 13.78 -8.86
CA SER A 139 4.98 14.85 -9.80
C SER A 139 3.78 15.33 -10.62
N GLY A 140 2.82 14.44 -10.90
CA GLY A 140 1.65 14.76 -11.72
C GLY A 140 0.38 15.07 -10.93
N ASN A 141 0.27 14.59 -9.69
CA ASN A 141 -0.98 14.71 -8.92
C ASN A 141 -0.78 14.66 -7.40
N ARG A 142 -1.82 15.10 -6.69
CA ARG A 142 -1.98 14.97 -5.24
C ARG A 142 -3.35 14.35 -4.96
N VAL A 143 -3.37 13.30 -4.15
CA VAL A 143 -4.58 12.58 -3.79
C VAL A 143 -4.66 12.44 -2.29
N VAL A 144 -5.79 12.83 -1.70
CA VAL A 144 -6.09 12.53 -0.30
C VAL A 144 -6.89 11.22 -0.27
N ILE A 145 -6.35 10.22 0.41
CA ILE A 145 -6.99 8.91 0.59
C ILE A 145 -7.40 8.74 2.05
N GLN A 146 -8.48 8.00 2.28
CA GLN A 146 -8.93 7.62 3.61
C GLN A 146 -8.90 6.10 3.75
N VAL A 147 -7.99 5.58 4.57
CA VAL A 147 -7.92 4.15 4.87
C VAL A 147 -8.77 3.86 6.12
N PRO A 148 -9.76 2.95 6.04
CA PRO A 148 -10.64 2.68 7.18
C PRO A 148 -9.90 1.97 8.30
N ALA A 149 -10.37 2.17 9.54
CA ALA A 149 -9.86 1.49 10.75
C ALA A 149 -9.87 -0.05 10.59
N GLU A 150 -10.94 -0.55 9.96
CA GLU A 150 -11.15 -1.97 9.66
C GLU A 150 -9.96 -2.60 8.92
N ALA A 151 -9.37 -1.91 7.93
CA ALA A 151 -8.22 -2.45 7.21
C ALA A 151 -7.05 -2.77 8.16
N PHE A 152 -6.77 -1.90 9.13
CA PHE A 152 -5.68 -2.11 10.08
C PHE A 152 -5.99 -3.22 11.08
N GLU A 153 -7.26 -3.34 11.52
CA GLU A 153 -7.70 -4.45 12.37
C GLU A 153 -7.62 -5.80 11.65
N GLU A 154 -8.05 -5.85 10.39
CA GLU A 154 -7.94 -7.03 9.53
C GLU A 154 -6.48 -7.47 9.41
N ALA A 155 -5.57 -6.58 9.02
CA ALA A 155 -4.14 -6.90 8.91
C ALA A 155 -3.52 -7.32 10.25
N HIS A 156 -3.97 -6.75 11.37
CA HIS A 156 -3.54 -7.15 12.70
C HIS A 156 -4.03 -8.55 13.08
N SER A 157 -5.27 -8.90 12.74
CA SER A 157 -5.82 -10.24 12.97
C SER A 157 -5.07 -11.34 12.19
N GLN A 158 -4.48 -10.97 11.05
CA GLN A 158 -3.70 -11.85 10.18
C GLN A 158 -2.19 -11.83 10.50
N ARG A 159 -1.77 -11.16 11.57
CA ARG A 159 -0.36 -10.98 11.91
C ARG A 159 0.36 -12.35 12.01
N PRO A 160 1.59 -12.46 11.47
CA PRO A 160 2.41 -13.65 11.65
C PRO A 160 2.64 -13.96 13.14
N GLY A 161 2.54 -15.25 13.50
CA GLY A 161 2.81 -15.76 14.86
C GLY A 161 4.29 -15.72 15.26
#